data_AF-A0A350J4L9-F1
#
_entry.id   AF-A0A350J4L9-F1
#
_cell.length_a   1.000
_cell.length_b   1.000
_cell.length_c   1.000
_cell.angle_alpha   90.00
_cell.angle_beta   90.00
_cell.angle_gamma   90.00
#
_symmetry.space_group_name_H-M   'P 1'
#
loop_
_entity.id
_entity.type
_entity.pdbx_description
1 polymer ?
#
loop_
_entity_poly.entity_id
_entity_poly.type
_entity_poly.pdbx_seq_one_letter_code
_entity_poly.pdbx_strand_id
1 'polypeptide(L)' 'MKKKRRVMVSHHIRNSITKIMELKDKGAAVFHEFGLDNDEGSGSYSIAIVEWPNGEVESVYVELIRFLDSEVAYEQS' A
#
# COMPACT_ATOMS: atom_id res chain seq x y z
N MET A 1 19.17 -13.94 -7.98
CA MET A 1 17.77 -13.81 -7.50
C MET A 1 17.38 -12.34 -7.59
N LYS A 2 16.22 -12.00 -8.17
CA LYS A 2 15.75 -10.60 -8.16
C LYS A 2 15.37 -10.23 -6.72
N LYS A 3 15.84 -9.08 -6.23
CA LYS A 3 15.45 -8.55 -4.91
C LYS A 3 13.95 -8.22 -4.95
N LYS A 4 13.16 -8.79 -4.06
CA LYS A 4 11.74 -8.45 -3.95
C LYS A 4 11.61 -7.02 -3.41
N ARG A 5 10.73 -6.20 -4.01
CA ARG A 5 10.47 -4.83 -3.56
C ARG A 5 9.64 -4.84 -2.28
N ARG A 6 9.87 -3.86 -1.41
CA ARG A 6 9.13 -3.71 -0.16
C ARG A 6 8.27 -2.47 -0.20
N VAL A 7 7.10 -2.56 0.40
CA VAL A 7 6.15 -1.45 0.54
C VAL A 7 5.79 -1.28 2.01
N MET A 8 5.51 -0.04 2.41
CA MET A 8 4.69 0.22 3.58
C MET A 8 3.23 0.22 3.14
N VAL A 9 2.41 -0.55 3.84
CA VAL A 9 0.96 -0.53 3.70
C VAL A 9 0.40 0.37 4.79
N SER A 10 -0.54 1.23 4.45
CA SER A 10 -1.25 2.14 5.35
C SER A 10 -2.74 1.81 5.36
N HIS A 11 -3.47 2.34 6.33
CA HIS A 11 -4.92 2.25 6.41
C HIS A 11 -5.52 3.58 6.84
N HIS A 12 -6.81 3.78 6.52
CA HIS A 12 -7.55 4.92 7.01
C HIS A 12 -7.96 4.71 8.46
N ILE A 13 -7.64 5.68 9.31
CA ILE A 13 -8.16 5.77 10.67
C ILE A 13 -8.92 7.07 10.83
N ARG A 14 -10.03 7.02 11.59
CA ARG A 14 -10.78 8.23 11.93
C ARG A 14 -10.18 8.83 13.20
N ASN A 15 -9.62 10.04 13.09
CA ASN A 15 -9.16 10.77 14.26
C ASN A 15 -10.36 11.13 15.15
N SER A 16 -10.32 10.71 16.41
CA SER A 16 -11.44 10.87 17.34
C SER A 16 -11.68 12.33 17.76
N ILE A 17 -10.65 13.17 17.70
CA ILE A 17 -10.66 14.58 18.09
C ILE A 17 -11.06 15.44 16.89
N THR A 18 -10.32 15.37 15.79
CA THR A 18 -10.53 16.23 14.62
C THR A 18 -11.67 15.73 13.73
N LYS A 19 -12.11 14.48 13.90
CA LYS A 19 -13.08 13.75 13.06
C LYS A 19 -12.64 13.56 11.61
N ILE A 20 -11.42 13.94 11.26
CA ILE A 20 -10.83 13.79 9.93
C ILE A 20 -10.32 12.36 9.74
N MET A 21 -10.34 11.87 8.50
CA MET A 21 -9.72 10.60 8.11
C MET A 21 -8.22 10.83 7.87
N GLU A 22 -7.40 10.04 8.54
CA GLU A 22 -5.94 10.10 8.45
C GLU A 22 -5.40 8.76 7.96
N LEU A 23 -4.29 8.78 7.21
CA LEU A 23 -3.56 7.57 6.85
C LEU A 23 -2.59 7.21 7.97
N LYS A 24 -2.60 5.96 8.38
CA LYS A 24 -1.65 5.41 9.36
C LYS A 24 -0.98 4.16 8.82
N ASP A 25 0.32 4.03 9.08
CA ASP A 25 1.08 2.86 8.68
C ASP A 25 0.58 1.60 9.40
N LYS A 26 0.16 0.59 8.62
CA LYS A 26 -0.27 -0.75 9.07
C LYS A 26 0.94 -1.67 9.23
N GLY A 27 1.90 -1.61 8.30
CA GLY A 27 3.13 -2.38 8.37
C GLY A 27 3.82 -2.57 7.02
N ALA A 28 5.06 -3.09 7.08
CA ALA A 28 5.84 -3.36 5.88
C ALA A 28 5.53 -4.75 5.31
N ALA A 29 5.34 -4.81 4.00
CA ALA A 29 5.05 -6.04 3.25
C ALA A 29 5.95 -6.14 2.00
N VAL A 30 5.92 -7.32 1.38
CA VAL A 30 6.58 -7.58 0.10
C VAL A 30 5.61 -7.29 -1.03
N PHE A 31 6.01 -6.49 -2.01
CA PHE A 31 5.21 -6.21 -3.19
C PHE A 31 5.42 -7.31 -4.25
N HIS A 32 4.32 -7.81 -4.81
CA HIS A 32 4.32 -8.77 -5.91
C HIS A 32 3.99 -8.10 -7.23
N GLU A 33 2.78 -7.57 -7.36
CA GLU A 33 2.29 -7.00 -8.61
C GLU A 33 1.16 -5.99 -8.41
N PHE A 34 0.84 -5.25 -9.48
CA PHE A 34 -0.37 -4.45 -9.56
C PHE A 34 -1.50 -5.27 -10.19
N GLY A 35 -2.72 -4.95 -9.81
CA GLY A 35 -3.93 -5.55 -10.35
C GLY A 35 -5.07 -4.56 -10.48
N LEU A 36 -6.19 -5.07 -10.96
CA LEU A 36 -7.46 -4.36 -11.01
C LEU A 36 -8.47 -5.14 -10.19
N ASP A 37 -9.12 -4.45 -9.26
CA ASP A 37 -10.29 -4.95 -8.57
C ASP A 37 -11.53 -4.46 -9.34
N ASN A 38 -12.29 -5.39 -9.90
CA ASN A 38 -13.48 -5.11 -10.68
C ASN A 38 -14.69 -5.42 -9.81
N ASP A 39 -15.23 -4.40 -9.16
CA ASP A 39 -16.53 -4.50 -8.51
C ASP A 39 -17.62 -4.28 -9.58
N GLU A 40 -18.51 -5.26 -9.76
CA GLU A 40 -19.46 -5.37 -10.89
C GLU A 40 -20.46 -4.20 -11.02
N GLY A 41 -20.40 -3.17 -10.17
CA GLY A 41 -21.23 -1.97 -10.26
C GLY A 41 -20.56 -0.63 -10.01
N SER A 42 -19.30 -0.60 -9.54
CA SER A 42 -18.70 0.63 -8.94
C SER A 42 -17.47 1.17 -9.66
N GLY A 43 -16.97 0.44 -10.67
CA GLY A 43 -15.76 0.78 -11.43
C GLY A 43 -14.57 -0.10 -11.10
N SER A 44 -13.50 0.01 -11.89
CA SER A 44 -12.24 -0.71 -11.65
C SER A 44 -11.32 0.10 -10.74
N TYR A 45 -10.87 -0.50 -9.63
CA TYR A 45 -9.91 0.12 -8.72
C TYR A 45 -8.52 -0.47 -8.92
N SER A 46 -7.49 0.37 -8.94
CA SER A 46 -6.10 -0.09 -8.97
C SER A 46 -5.70 -0.65 -7.61
N ILE A 47 -5.28 -1.90 -7.59
CA ILE A 47 -4.80 -2.59 -6.38
C ILE A 47 -3.34 -3.03 -6.53
N ALA A 48 -2.71 -3.32 -5.40
CA ALA A 48 -1.42 -3.94 -5.26
C ALA A 48 -1.57 -5.25 -4.48
N ILE A 49 -0.94 -6.31 -4.97
CA ILE A 49 -0.85 -7.59 -4.28
C ILE A 49 0.41 -7.59 -3.41
N VAL A 50 0.22 -7.79 -2.11
CA VAL A 50 1.32 -7.77 -1.13
C VAL A 50 1.34 -9.06 -0.30
N GLU A 51 2.52 -9.47 0.13
CA GLU A 51 2.72 -10.61 1.04
C GLU A 51 3.29 -10.10 2.38
N TRP A 52 2.56 -10.39 3.45
CA TRP A 52 2.91 -10.02 4.81
C TRP A 52 3.99 -10.94 5.40
N PRO A 53 4.68 -10.52 6.49
CA PRO A 53 5.70 -11.35 7.13
C PRO A 53 5.18 -12.69 7.68
N ASN A 54 3.88 -12.81 7.93
CA ASN A 54 3.22 -14.07 8.33
C ASN A 54 2.94 -15.01 7.13
N GLY A 55 3.28 -14.60 5.90
CA GLY A 55 3.04 -15.35 4.66
C GLY A 55 1.66 -15.13 4.04
N GLU A 56 0.81 -14.30 4.64
CA GLU A 56 -0.51 -13.97 4.11
C GLU A 56 -0.40 -13.04 2.89
N VAL A 57 -1.23 -13.28 1.88
CA VAL A 57 -1.30 -12.43 0.68
C VAL A 57 -2.59 -11.61 0.73
N GLU A 58 -2.47 -10.30 0.55
CA GLU A 58 -3.58 -9.34 0.60
C GLU A 58 -3.59 -8.47 -0.67
N SER A 59 -4.78 -8.19 -1.17
CA SER A 59 -5.02 -7.14 -2.17
C SER A 59 -5.28 -5.82 -1.45
N VAL A 60 -4.48 -4.80 -1.74
CA VAL A 60 -4.57 -3.48 -1.09
C VAL A 60 -4.71 -2.41 -2.16
N TYR A 61 -5.54 -1.38 -1.94
CA TYR A 61 -5.60 -0.25 -2.87
C TYR A 61 -4.24 0.41 -3.05
N VAL A 62 -3.91 0.80 -4.29
CA VAL A 62 -2.58 1.37 -4.61
C VAL A 62 -2.30 2.65 -3.83
N GLU A 63 -3.33 3.47 -3.56
CA GLU A 63 -3.20 4.69 -2.75
C GLU A 63 -2.80 4.43 -1.28
N LEU A 64 -2.94 3.19 -0.81
CA LEU A 64 -2.60 2.77 0.55
C LEU A 64 -1.21 2.13 0.64
N ILE A 65 -0.43 2.14 -0.44
CA ILE A 65 0.95 1.65 -0.40
C ILE A 65 1.95 2.73 -0.80
N ARG A 66 3.14 2.67 -0.19
CA ARG A 66 4.32 3.42 -0.64
C ARG A 66 5.52 2.50 -0.70
N PHE A 67 6.29 2.58 -1.77
CA PHE A 67 7.52 1.80 -1.86
C PHE A 67 8.56 2.31 -0.87
N LEU A 68 9.26 1.38 -0.22
CA LEU A 68 10.33 1.70 0.74
C LEU A 68 11.70 1.89 0.07
N ASP A 69 11.76 1.76 -1.25
CA ASP A 69 12.97 1.98 -2.05
C ASP A 69 13.05 3.39 -2.66
N SER A 70 12.08 4.27 -2.37
CA SER A 70 12.00 5.61 -2.94
C SER A 70 12.81 6.69 -2.20
N GLU A 71 13.57 6.35 -1.16
CA GLU A 71 14.40 7.31 -0.38
C GLU A 71 15.69 7.78 -1.10
N VAL A 72 15.75 7.73 -2.43
CA VAL A 72 16.93 8.18 -3.21
C VAL A 72 16.62 9.34 -4.18
N ALA A 73 15.55 10.12 -3.96
CA ALA A 73 15.15 11.13 -4.96
C ALA A 73 14.83 12.55 -4.45
N TYR A 74 15.19 12.93 -3.22
CA TYR A 74 15.00 14.33 -2.75
C TYR A 74 16.16 14.90 -1.91
N GLU A 75 17.40 14.46 -2.17
CA GLU A 75 18.60 15.18 -1.74
C GLU A 75 19.44 15.55 -2.97
N GLN A 76 19.09 16.69 -3.59
CA GLN A 76 19.95 17.61 -4.36
C GLN A 76 19.13 18.36 -5.42
N SER A 77 18.59 19.52 -5.03
CA SER A 77 18.36 20.66 -5.92
C SER A 77 18.51 21.94 -5.14
#